data_AF-A0A2W7Q5J1-F1
#
_entry.id   AF-A0A2W7Q5J1-F1
#
_cell.length_a   1.000
_cell.length_b   1.000
_cell.length_c   1.000
_cell.angle_alpha   90.00
_cell.angle_beta   90.00
_cell.angle_gamma   90.00
#
_symmetry.space_group_name_H-M   'P 1'
#
loop_
_entity.id
_entity.type
_entity.pdbx_description
1 polymer ?
#
loop_
_entity_poly.entity_id
_entity_poly.type
_entity_poly.pdbx_seq_one_letter_code
_entity_poly.pdbx_strand_id
1 'polypeptide(L)'
;MNRPAPLPRSDWVRHARPMAGVERIEAWFHGKAYAMHRHDTYAIGRTLAGVQRFSYRRSQRDSLPGNTIVLQCACVSSTVNF
;
A
#
# COMPACT_ATOMS: atom_id res chain seq x y z
N MET A 1 24.17 -23.53 2.20
CA MET A 1 23.47 -23.22 0.94
C MET A 1 23.01 -21.77 0.99
N ASN A 2 23.71 -20.86 0.32
CA ASN A 2 23.24 -19.47 0.17
C ASN A 2 22.22 -19.45 -0.97
N ARG A 3 20.93 -19.38 -0.64
CA ARG A 3 19.91 -19.10 -1.64
C ARG A 3 20.02 -17.60 -1.96
N PRO A 4 20.31 -17.20 -3.21
CA PRO A 4 20.29 -15.78 -3.55
C PRO A 4 18.91 -15.22 -3.21
N ALA A 5 18.88 -14.08 -2.51
CA ALA A 5 17.64 -13.37 -2.24
C ALA A 5 16.92 -13.14 -3.58
N PRO A 6 15.58 -13.32 -3.65
CA PRO A 6 14.83 -13.02 -4.86
C PRO A 6 15.20 -11.62 -5.35
N LEU A 7 15.50 -11.48 -6.65
CA LEU A 7 15.72 -10.16 -7.24
C LEU A 7 14.51 -9.27 -6.90
N PRO A 8 14.73 -8.00 -6.47
CA PRO A 8 13.63 -7.11 -6.17
C PRO A 8 12.73 -7.04 -7.39
N ARG A 9 11.44 -7.35 -7.19
CA ARG A 9 10.46 -7.24 -8.27
C ARG A 9 10.46 -5.78 -8.74
N SER A 10 10.34 -5.52 -10.04
CA SER A 10 10.14 -4.14 -10.48
C SER A 10 8.84 -3.60 -9.87
N ASP A 11 8.81 -2.33 -9.50
CA ASP A 11 7.58 -1.70 -9.02
C ASP A 11 6.50 -1.73 -10.12
N TRP A 12 5.25 -1.97 -9.72
CA TRP A 12 4.13 -2.01 -10.66
C TRP A 12 2.80 -1.65 -10.00
N VAL A 13 1.86 -1.20 -10.83
CA VAL A 13 0.46 -0.96 -10.47
C VAL A 13 -0.42 -1.59 -11.54
N ARG A 14 -1.46 -2.31 -11.10
CA ARG A 14 -2.49 -2.92 -11.97
C ARG A 14 -3.84 -2.35 -11.58
N HIS A 15 -4.51 -1.76 -12.55
CA HIS A 15 -5.87 -1.26 -12.39
C HIS A 15 -6.86 -2.33 -12.84
N ALA A 16 -7.88 -2.58 -12.03
CA ALA A 16 -9.06 -3.30 -12.50
C ALA A 16 -9.99 -2.34 -13.25
N ARG A 17 -10.87 -2.88 -14.10
CA ARG A 17 -11.96 -2.08 -14.67
C ARG A 17 -12.80 -1.50 -13.53
N PRO A 18 -13.07 -0.17 -13.53
CA PRO A 18 -13.93 0.44 -12.53
C PRO A 18 -15.32 -0.20 -12.54
N MET A 19 -15.90 -0.40 -11.36
CA MET A 19 -17.25 -0.94 -11.22
C MET A 19 -18.01 -0.21 -10.12
N ALA A 20 -19.23 0.24 -10.42
CA ALA A 20 -20.13 0.86 -9.44
C ALA A 20 -19.48 2.00 -8.61
N GLY A 21 -18.66 2.85 -9.25
CA GLY A 21 -17.97 3.95 -8.58
C GLY A 21 -16.75 3.54 -7.74
N VAL A 22 -16.34 2.27 -7.80
CA VAL A 22 -15.15 1.74 -7.12
C VAL A 22 -14.00 1.59 -8.11
N GLU A 23 -12.89 2.25 -7.78
CA GLU A 23 -11.59 2.00 -8.40
C GLU A 23 -10.81 0.98 -7.57
N ARG A 24 -10.30 -0.06 -8.23
CA ARG A 24 -9.49 -1.08 -7.57
C ARG A 24 -8.11 -1.14 -8.22
N ILE A 25 -7.09 -1.02 -7.39
CA ILE A 25 -5.71 -1.22 -7.77
C ILE A 25 -5.09 -2.37 -6.98
N GLU A 26 -4.16 -3.07 -7.61
CA GLU A 26 -3.19 -3.92 -6.96
C GLU A 26 -1.82 -3.36 -7.30
N ALA A 27 -0.92 -3.28 -6.32
CA ALA A 27 0.37 -2.65 -6.53
C ALA A 27 1.49 -3.33 -5.74
N TRP A 28 2.70 -3.24 -6.27
CA TRP A 28 3.93 -3.66 -5.63
C TRP A 28 4.93 -2.50 -5.71
N PHE A 29 5.42 -2.06 -4.56
CA PHE A 29 6.36 -0.94 -4.46
C PHE A 29 7.51 -1.31 -3.53
N HIS A 30 8.73 -0.97 -3.90
CA HIS A 30 9.87 -1.02 -2.98
C HIS A 30 10.13 0.38 -2.43
N GLY A 31 10.17 0.51 -1.10
CA GLY A 31 10.42 1.80 -0.47
C GLY A 31 9.19 2.71 -0.51
N LYS A 32 9.38 3.99 -0.84
CA LYS A 32 8.34 5.02 -0.68
C LYS A 32 7.30 4.93 -1.80
N ALA A 33 6.13 4.40 -1.48
CA ALA A 33 5.01 4.25 -2.41
C ALA A 33 4.25 5.56 -2.63
N TYR A 34 4.00 6.32 -1.56
CA TYR A 34 3.18 7.54 -1.62
C TYR A 34 3.74 8.66 -0.76
N ALA A 35 3.77 9.87 -1.32
CA ALA A 35 3.96 11.10 -0.56
C ALA A 35 2.67 11.47 0.20
N MET A 36 2.81 12.36 1.18
CA MET A 36 1.69 12.81 2.00
C MET A 36 0.67 13.61 1.16
N HIS A 37 -0.60 13.17 1.12
CA HIS A 37 -1.67 13.84 0.39
C HIS A 37 -3.06 13.57 1.02
N ARG A 38 -4.06 14.39 0.67
CA ARG A 38 -5.45 14.24 1.14
C ARG A 38 -6.26 13.44 0.10
N HIS A 39 -7.14 12.56 0.58
CA HIS A 39 -8.15 11.91 -0.24
C HIS A 39 -9.53 12.48 0.07
N ASP A 40 -10.31 12.73 -0.99
CA ASP A 40 -11.73 13.09 -0.92
C ASP A 40 -12.65 11.86 -0.99
N THR A 41 -12.04 10.67 -1.10
CA THR A 41 -12.68 9.34 -1.12
C THR A 41 -12.13 8.47 0.01
N TYR A 42 -12.74 7.30 0.20
CA TYR A 42 -12.26 6.27 1.12
C TYR A 42 -11.38 5.27 0.37
N ALA A 43 -10.32 4.81 1.02
CA ALA A 43 -9.55 3.67 0.54
C ALA A 43 -9.67 2.49 1.51
N ILE A 44 -9.92 1.31 0.95
CA ILE A 44 -9.87 0.04 1.68
C ILE A 44 -8.73 -0.77 1.06
N GLY A 45 -7.72 -1.10 1.86
CA GLY A 45 -6.52 -1.80 1.41
C GLY A 45 -6.31 -3.10 2.15
N ARG A 46 -5.65 -4.07 1.51
CA ARG A 46 -5.20 -5.31 2.15
C ARG A 46 -3.76 -5.56 1.79
N THR A 47 -2.92 -5.73 2.81
CA THR A 47 -1.50 -6.05 2.59
C THR A 47 -1.41 -7.50 2.09
N LEU A 48 -0.90 -7.71 0.89
CA LEU A 48 -0.74 -9.05 0.31
C LEU A 48 0.59 -9.70 0.69
N ALA A 49 1.66 -8.90 0.79
CA ALA A 49 3.00 -9.33 1.17
C ALA A 49 3.79 -8.14 1.74
N GLY A 50 4.87 -8.43 2.47
CA GLY A 50 5.69 -7.42 3.11
C GLY A 50 4.98 -6.67 4.24
N VAL A 51 5.50 -5.50 4.61
CA VAL A 51 4.95 -4.58 5.60
C VAL A 51 4.61 -3.28 4.90
N GLN A 52 3.32 -2.94 4.88
CA GLN A 52 2.87 -1.61 4.47
C GLN A 52 2.85 -0.71 5.71
N ARG A 53 3.79 0.24 5.74
CA ARG A 53 3.87 1.27 6.77
C ARG A 53 3.23 2.55 6.27
N PHE A 54 2.43 3.20 7.09
CA PHE A 54 1.80 4.46 6.73
C PHE A 54 1.62 5.41 7.91
N SER A 55 1.60 6.70 7.60
CA SER A 55 1.33 7.75 8.59
C SER A 55 -0.16 8.11 8.54
N TYR A 56 -0.84 8.03 9.68
CA TYR A 56 -2.25 8.41 9.81
C TYR A 56 -2.45 9.18 11.12
N ARG A 57 -3.07 10.37 11.04
CA ARG A 57 -3.28 11.27 12.19
C ARG A 57 -2.01 11.50 13.03
N ARG A 58 -0.88 11.75 12.36
CA ARG A 58 0.46 11.98 12.96
C ARG A 58 1.05 10.76 13.70
N SER A 59 0.43 9.58 13.59
CA SER A 59 0.98 8.33 14.11
C SER A 59 1.35 7.40 12.98
N GLN A 60 2.46 6.67 13.15
CA GLN A 60 2.84 5.60 12.24
C GLN A 60 2.05 4.34 12.55
N ARG A 61 1.64 3.61 11.51
CA ARG A 61 0.96 2.32 11.58
C ARG A 61 1.60 1.35 10.62
N ASP A 62 1.70 0.09 11.05
CA ASP A 62 2.21 -1.02 10.25
C ASP A 62 1.10 -2.01 9.97
N SER A 63 0.96 -2.40 8.71
CA SER A 63 0.01 -3.40 8.24
C SER A 63 0.76 -4.58 7.66
N LEU A 64 0.66 -5.72 8.34
CA LEU A 64 1.29 -6.99 7.98
C LEU A 64 0.44 -7.76 6.95
N PRO A 65 0.98 -8.79 6.28
CA PRO A 65 0.23 -9.56 5.29
C PRO A 65 -1.06 -10.13 5.88
N GLY A 66 -2.17 -9.96 5.15
CA GLY A 66 -3.51 -10.34 5.58
C GLY A 66 -4.29 -9.23 6.28
N ASN A 67 -3.64 -8.21 6.83
CA ASN A 67 -4.32 -7.10 7.50
C ASN A 67 -5.11 -6.25 6.49
N THR A 68 -6.27 -5.77 6.93
CA THR A 68 -7.11 -4.84 6.17
C THR A 68 -7.04 -3.46 6.82
N ILE A 69 -6.85 -2.43 6.00
CA ILE A 69 -6.78 -1.04 6.40
C ILE A 69 -7.98 -0.31 5.80
N VAL A 70 -8.61 0.58 6.58
CA VAL A 70 -9.58 1.55 6.08
C VAL A 70 -9.01 2.94 6.33
N LEU A 71 -8.87 3.72 5.27
CA LEU A 71 -8.36 5.10 5.31
C LEU A 71 -9.48 6.06 4.92
N GLN A 72 -9.82 6.94 5.87
CA GLN A 72 -10.76 8.04 5.68
C GLN A 72 -10.04 9.34 5.99
N CYS A 73 -9.96 10.24 5.00
CA CYS A 73 -9.52 11.62 5.12
C CYS A 73 -8.34 11.85 6.09
N ALA A 74 -7.12 11.56 5.63
CA ALA A 74 -5.90 12.03 6.27
C ALA A 74 -4.78 12.17 5.24
N CYS A 75 -3.80 13.02 5.58
CA CYS A 75 -2.47 13.03 5.01
C CYS A 75 -1.81 11.66 5.22
N VAL A 76 -1.81 10.81 4.19
CA VAL A 76 -1.17 9.49 4.25
C VAL A 76 0.09 9.49 3.38
N SER A 77 1.21 9.10 3.98
CA SER A 77 2.40 8.65 3.26
C SER A 77 2.55 7.16 3.49
N SER A 78 3.06 6.41 2.52
CA SER A 78 3.29 4.97 2.70
C SER A 78 4.63 4.52 2.15
N THR A 79 5.22 3.57 2.88
CA THR A 79 6.41 2.81 2.50
C THR A 79 6.06 1.33 2.56
N VAL A 80 6.52 0.55 1.59
CA VAL A 80 6.36 -0.90 1.58
C VAL A 80 7.75 -1.54 1.64
N ASN A 81 7.94 -2.39 2.65
CA ASN A 81 9.16 -3.19 2.84
C ASN A 81 8.81 -4.66 2.65
N PHE A 82 9.56 -5.38 1.82
CA PHE A 82 9.36 -6.82 1.59
C PHE A 82 10.40 -7.65 2.31
#